data_AF-U6G8J0-F1
#
_entry.id   AF-U6G8J0-F1
#
_cell.length_a   1.000
_cell.length_b   1.000
_cell.length_c   1.000
_cell.angle_alpha   90.00
_cell.angle_beta   90.00
_cell.angle_gamma   90.00
#
_symmetry.space_group_name_H-M   'P 1'
#
loop_
_entity.id
_entity.type
_entity.pdbx_description
1 polymer ?
#
loop_
_entity_poly.entity_id
_entity_poly.type
_entity_poly.pdbx_seq_one_letter_code
_entity_poly.pdbx_strand_id
1 'polypeptide(L)'
;MSHMLHAPIILLKEGADTSQGRGQIISNINACQVVVDIVRSTLGPRGMDKLIQGENGSATITNDGATVLNLLQVKHPAAALLVDVAQSQDLEVGDGTTSVVVLAGELLQEAKNFIEEGMAPQIIVQGLRAARDLALQRIDEVKISLADQSPE
;
A
#
# COMPACT_ATOMS: atom_id res chain seq x y z
N MET A 1 6.27 46.99 35.61
CA MET A 1 6.82 46.10 34.56
C MET A 1 5.66 45.31 34.00
N SER A 2 5.26 45.62 32.78
CA SER A 2 4.10 45.04 32.09
C SER A 2 4.33 43.56 31.82
N HIS A 3 3.53 42.70 32.46
CA HIS A 3 3.38 41.31 32.08
C HIS A 3 2.84 41.25 30.64
N MET A 4 3.71 41.01 29.66
CA MET A 4 3.28 40.57 28.33
C MET A 4 2.79 39.13 28.45
N LEU A 5 1.50 38.98 28.70
CA LEU A 5 0.77 37.73 28.52
C LEU A 5 0.85 37.36 27.04
N HIS A 6 1.85 36.55 26.67
CA HIS A 6 1.87 35.94 25.34
C HIS A 6 0.74 34.92 25.31
N ALA A 7 -0.33 35.24 24.58
CA ALA A 7 -1.38 34.29 24.29
C ALA A 7 -0.73 33.07 23.61
N PRO A 8 -0.97 31.83 24.10
CA PRO A 8 -0.39 30.65 23.48
C PRO A 8 -0.87 30.56 22.03
N ILE A 9 0.07 30.50 21.09
CA ILE A 9 -0.24 30.28 19.68
C ILE A 9 -0.64 28.81 19.54
N ILE A 10 -1.94 28.56 19.37
CA ILE A 10 -2.47 27.23 19.08
C ILE A 10 -2.12 26.89 17.63
N LEU A 11 -1.09 26.07 17.44
CA LEU A 11 -0.58 25.69 16.12
C LEU A 11 -1.45 24.60 15.45
N LEU A 12 -2.07 23.74 16.27
CA LEU A 12 -2.94 22.66 15.82
C LEU A 12 -4.25 22.68 16.61
N LYS A 13 -5.36 22.34 15.95
CA LYS A 13 -6.67 22.22 16.60
C LYS A 13 -6.62 21.15 17.70
N GLU A 14 -7.40 21.38 18.75
CA GLU A 14 -7.58 20.41 19.82
C GLU A 14 -8.10 19.07 19.26
N GLY A 15 -7.41 17.97 19.57
CA GLY A 15 -7.68 16.65 18.99
C GLY A 15 -6.92 16.29 17.70
N ALA A 16 -6.06 17.18 17.19
CA ALA A 16 -5.17 16.83 16.09
C ALA A 16 -4.08 15.84 16.53
N ASP A 17 -3.87 14.78 15.74
CA ASP A 17 -2.76 13.87 15.97
C ASP A 17 -1.42 14.59 15.70
N THR A 18 -0.48 14.44 16.64
CA THR A 18 0.85 15.07 16.63
C THR A 18 1.97 14.03 16.50
N SER A 19 1.60 12.79 16.20
CA SER A 19 2.52 11.69 15.93
C SER A 19 3.50 12.05 14.81
N GLN A 20 4.81 11.91 15.09
CA GLN A 20 5.89 12.30 14.19
C GLN A 20 7.08 11.36 14.28
N GLY A 21 7.97 11.50 13.30
CA GLY A 21 9.24 10.78 13.24
C GLY A 21 9.07 9.30 12.96
N ARG A 22 10.02 8.49 13.47
CA ARG A 22 10.11 7.07 13.18
C ARG A 22 8.86 6.27 13.58
N GLY A 23 8.28 6.60 14.74
CA GLY A 23 7.08 5.93 15.24
C GLY A 23 5.90 6.07 14.27
N GLN A 24 5.76 7.25 13.63
CA GLN A 24 4.70 7.47 12.66
C GLN A 24 4.92 6.67 11.37
N ILE A 25 6.17 6.55 10.91
CA ILE A 25 6.48 5.75 9.72
C ILE A 25 6.15 4.27 9.97
N ILE A 26 6.53 3.75 11.14
CA ILE A 26 6.21 2.36 11.53
C ILE A 26 4.70 2.17 11.65
N SER A 27 3.97 3.13 12.23
CA SER A 27 2.50 3.10 12.30
C SER A 27 1.87 3.04 10.91
N ASN A 28 2.35 3.87 9.97
CA ASN A 28 1.90 3.86 8.58
C ASN A 28 2.12 2.50 7.92
N ILE A 29 3.30 1.90 8.08
CA ILE A 29 3.61 0.57 7.52
C ILE A 29 2.69 -0.49 8.11
N ASN A 30 2.50 -0.51 9.43
CA ASN A 30 1.63 -1.48 10.08
C ASN A 30 0.18 -1.36 9.59
N ALA A 31 -0.32 -0.13 9.36
CA ALA A 31 -1.65 0.07 8.81
C ALA A 31 -1.78 -0.49 7.37
N CYS A 32 -0.75 -0.34 6.54
CA CYS A 32 -0.69 -0.97 5.23
C CYS A 32 -0.69 -2.51 5.34
N GLN A 33 0.04 -3.09 6.29
CA GLN A 33 0.09 -4.56 6.46
C GLN A 33 -1.27 -5.17 6.77
N VAL A 34 -2.10 -4.48 7.56
CA VAL A 34 -3.47 -4.95 7.85
C VAL A 34 -4.27 -5.11 6.54
N VAL A 35 -4.15 -4.15 5.62
CA VAL A 35 -4.81 -4.22 4.31
C VAL A 35 -4.24 -5.35 3.45
N VAL A 36 -2.91 -5.50 3.44
CA VAL A 36 -2.21 -6.56 2.71
C VAL A 36 -2.69 -7.93 3.15
N ASP A 37 -2.78 -8.17 4.46
CA ASP A 37 -3.19 -9.47 4.99
C ASP A 37 -4.64 -9.83 4.67
N ILE A 38 -5.52 -8.82 4.51
CA ILE A 38 -6.90 -9.04 4.09
C ILE A 38 -6.95 -9.59 2.65
N VAL A 39 -6.16 -9.02 1.73
CA VAL A 39 -6.16 -9.40 0.32
C VAL A 39 -5.16 -10.51 -0.02
N ARG A 40 -4.18 -10.80 0.83
CA ARG A 40 -3.11 -11.79 0.56
C ARG A 40 -3.63 -13.14 0.06
N SER A 41 -4.73 -13.61 0.64
CA SER A 41 -5.29 -14.90 0.26
C SER A 41 -6.08 -14.91 -1.05
N THR A 42 -6.39 -13.76 -1.65
CA THR A 42 -7.05 -13.68 -2.95
C THR A 42 -6.07 -13.85 -4.12
N LEU A 43 -4.76 -13.89 -3.82
CA LEU A 43 -3.73 -13.98 -4.83
C LEU A 43 -3.65 -15.38 -5.45
N GLY A 44 -3.68 -15.43 -6.78
CA GLY A 44 -3.46 -16.63 -7.59
C GLY A 44 -4.75 -17.35 -8.00
N PRO A 45 -4.63 -18.41 -8.84
CA PRO A 45 -5.78 -19.09 -9.45
C PRO A 45 -6.63 -19.87 -8.45
N ARG A 46 -6.12 -20.08 -7.23
CA ARG A 46 -6.82 -20.69 -6.09
C ARG A 46 -7.01 -19.68 -4.95
N GLY A 47 -7.06 -18.39 -5.29
CA GLY A 47 -7.37 -17.33 -4.33
C GLY A 47 -8.69 -17.65 -3.61
N MET A 48 -8.72 -17.40 -2.31
CA MET A 48 -9.90 -17.62 -1.48
C MET A 48 -10.85 -16.43 -1.59
N ASP A 49 -12.13 -16.73 -1.81
CA ASP A 49 -13.19 -15.74 -1.81
C ASP A 49 -13.31 -15.04 -0.45
N LYS A 50 -13.63 -13.76 -0.49
CA LYS A 50 -13.93 -12.93 0.68
C LYS A 50 -15.42 -12.67 0.73
N LEU A 51 -16.02 -12.99 1.87
CA LEU A 51 -17.38 -12.57 2.22
C LEU A 51 -17.31 -11.22 2.94
N ILE A 52 -17.86 -10.18 2.33
CA ILE A 52 -17.90 -8.83 2.90
C ILE A 52 -19.36 -8.46 3.13
N GLN A 53 -19.68 -8.07 4.37
CA GLN A 53 -21.01 -7.58 4.73
C GLN A 53 -21.01 -6.05 4.70
N GLY A 54 -21.88 -5.48 3.86
CA GLY A 54 -22.12 -4.04 3.81
C GLY A 54 -23.04 -3.56 4.94
N GLU A 55 -23.03 -2.26 5.21
CA GLU A 55 -23.82 -1.64 6.29
C GLU A 55 -25.33 -1.81 6.11
N ASN A 56 -25.79 -1.93 4.86
CA ASN A 56 -27.18 -2.17 4.50
C ASN A 56 -27.62 -3.65 4.63
N GLY A 57 -26.75 -4.52 5.14
CA GLY A 57 -27.02 -5.95 5.28
C GLY A 57 -26.81 -6.77 4.00
N SER A 58 -26.37 -6.15 2.90
CA SER A 58 -25.96 -6.89 1.70
C SER A 58 -24.67 -7.67 1.95
N ALA A 59 -24.57 -8.86 1.36
CA ALA A 59 -23.37 -9.69 1.41
C ALA A 59 -22.79 -9.80 0.00
N THR A 60 -21.51 -9.49 -0.14
CA THR A 60 -20.76 -9.64 -1.39
C THR A 60 -19.70 -10.71 -1.21
N ILE A 61 -19.67 -11.68 -2.12
CA ILE A 61 -18.61 -12.69 -2.19
C ILE A 61 -17.76 -12.36 -3.41
N THR A 62 -16.47 -12.10 -3.20
CA THR A 62 -15.56 -11.77 -4.30
C THR A 62 -14.13 -12.18 -4.00
N ASN A 63 -13.37 -12.47 -5.05
CA ASN A 63 -11.93 -12.72 -5.02
C ASN A 63 -11.15 -11.57 -5.68
N ASP A 64 -11.83 -10.60 -6.31
CA ASP A 64 -11.16 -9.47 -6.92
C ASP A 64 -10.64 -8.49 -5.84
N GLY A 65 -9.32 -8.28 -5.82
CA GLY A 65 -8.64 -7.43 -4.85
C GLY A 65 -9.15 -5.98 -4.87
N ALA A 66 -9.41 -5.41 -6.05
CA ALA A 66 -9.91 -4.04 -6.14
C ALA A 66 -11.31 -3.91 -5.54
N THR A 67 -12.21 -4.84 -5.88
CA THR A 67 -13.56 -4.89 -5.28
C THR A 67 -13.50 -5.08 -3.76
N VAL A 68 -12.66 -5.98 -3.26
CA VAL A 68 -12.47 -6.18 -1.81
C VAL A 68 -12.06 -4.86 -1.15
N LEU A 69 -11.07 -4.17 -1.70
CA LEU A 69 -10.54 -2.93 -1.12
C LEU A 69 -11.54 -1.77 -1.19
N ASN A 70 -12.36 -1.70 -2.23
CA ASN A 70 -13.42 -0.67 -2.38
C ASN A 70 -14.56 -0.83 -1.38
N LEU A 71 -14.87 -2.07 -1.01
CA LEU A 71 -15.91 -2.36 -0.02
C LEU A 71 -15.43 -2.17 1.42
N LEU A 72 -14.11 -2.13 1.65
CA LEU A 72 -13.52 -1.88 2.95
C LEU A 72 -13.46 -0.38 3.24
N GLN A 73 -13.98 0.04 4.40
CA GLN A 73 -13.86 1.43 4.85
C GLN A 73 -12.50 1.68 5.51
N VAL A 74 -11.48 1.92 4.68
CA VAL A 74 -10.12 2.20 5.16
C VAL A 74 -9.99 3.66 5.61
N LYS A 75 -9.82 3.87 6.92
CA LYS A 75 -9.69 5.22 7.52
C LYS A 75 -8.25 5.73 7.61
N HIS A 76 -7.27 4.84 7.65
CA HIS A 76 -5.88 5.22 7.86
C HIS A 76 -5.27 5.77 6.55
N PRO A 77 -4.69 7.00 6.53
CA PRO A 77 -4.26 7.63 5.28
C PRO A 77 -3.25 6.80 4.48
N ALA A 78 -2.25 6.20 5.13
CA ALA A 78 -1.26 5.37 4.44
C ALA A 78 -1.88 4.10 3.81
N ALA A 79 -2.90 3.54 4.45
CA ALA A 79 -3.60 2.37 3.95
C ALA A 79 -4.57 2.74 2.82
N ALA A 80 -5.20 3.92 2.89
CA ALA A 80 -6.01 4.45 1.80
C ALA A 80 -5.19 4.67 0.51
N LEU A 81 -3.96 5.19 0.63
CA LEU A 81 -3.05 5.28 -0.52
C LEU A 81 -2.76 3.92 -1.17
N LEU A 82 -2.71 2.84 -0.39
CA LEU A 82 -2.53 1.49 -0.92
C LEU A 82 -3.77 0.99 -1.68
N VAL A 83 -4.96 1.38 -1.23
CA VAL A 83 -6.23 1.14 -1.96
C VAL A 83 -6.23 1.89 -3.28
N ASP A 84 -5.82 3.16 -3.30
CA ASP A 84 -5.75 3.97 -4.52
C ASP A 84 -4.80 3.36 -5.56
N VAL A 85 -3.67 2.78 -5.13
CA VAL A 85 -2.74 2.04 -6.00
C VAL A 85 -3.43 0.82 -6.64
N ALA A 86 -4.21 0.07 -5.87
CA ALA A 86 -4.95 -1.08 -6.39
C ALA A 86 -6.01 -0.66 -7.42
N GLN A 87 -6.76 0.40 -7.14
CA GLN A 87 -7.75 0.96 -8.07
C GLN A 87 -7.09 1.45 -9.36
N SER A 88 -5.94 2.13 -9.26
CA SER A 88 -5.20 2.58 -10.44
C SER A 88 -4.76 1.41 -11.31
N GLN A 89 -4.34 0.30 -10.70
CA GLN A 89 -3.94 -0.91 -11.42
C GLN A 89 -5.14 -1.56 -12.14
N ASP A 90 -6.29 -1.58 -11.47
CA ASP A 90 -7.55 -2.09 -12.04
C ASP A 90 -8.00 -1.29 -13.25
N LEU A 91 -7.92 0.05 -13.19
CA LEU A 91 -8.31 0.93 -14.29
C LEU A 91 -7.42 0.80 -15.54
N GLU A 92 -6.11 0.58 -15.35
CA GLU A 92 -5.16 0.52 -16.46
C GLU A 92 -5.11 -0.86 -17.15
N VAL A 93 -5.16 -1.94 -16.37
CA VAL A 93 -4.92 -3.31 -16.88
C VAL A 93 -6.07 -4.27 -16.56
N GLY A 94 -6.88 -3.99 -15.54
CA GLY A 94 -7.98 -4.86 -15.10
C GLY A 94 -7.55 -6.14 -14.40
N ASP A 95 -6.25 -6.28 -14.07
CA ASP A 95 -5.69 -7.42 -13.35
C ASP A 95 -4.44 -6.99 -12.56
N GLY A 96 -3.98 -7.85 -11.65
CA GLY A 96 -2.80 -7.63 -10.82
C GLY A 96 -3.05 -6.72 -9.61
N THR A 97 -4.31 -6.40 -9.31
CA THR A 97 -4.75 -5.56 -8.19
C THR A 97 -4.27 -6.13 -6.85
N THR A 98 -4.42 -7.44 -6.64
CA THR A 98 -3.90 -8.11 -5.44
C THR A 98 -2.37 -8.16 -5.45
N SER A 99 -1.75 -8.47 -6.60
CA SER A 99 -0.31 -8.61 -6.73
C SER A 99 0.43 -7.32 -6.37
N VAL A 100 -0.05 -6.17 -6.87
CA VAL A 100 0.58 -4.87 -6.59
C VAL A 100 0.49 -4.50 -5.11
N VAL A 101 -0.64 -4.76 -4.46
CA VAL A 101 -0.85 -4.48 -3.04
C VAL A 101 0.04 -5.35 -2.17
N VAL A 102 0.09 -6.66 -2.45
CA VAL A 102 0.93 -7.60 -1.71
C VAL A 102 2.41 -7.25 -1.89
N LEU A 103 2.84 -6.98 -3.12
CA LEU A 103 4.24 -6.59 -3.39
C LEU A 103 4.62 -5.29 -2.67
N ALA A 104 3.78 -4.26 -2.72
CA ALA A 104 4.02 -3.01 -2.01
C ALA A 104 4.07 -3.22 -0.49
N GLY A 105 3.20 -4.08 0.05
CA GLY A 105 3.20 -4.50 1.44
C GLY A 105 4.52 -5.11 1.87
N GLU A 106 5.01 -6.11 1.14
CA GLU A 106 6.27 -6.79 1.48
C GLU A 106 7.48 -5.84 1.37
N LEU A 107 7.51 -4.94 0.38
CA LEU A 107 8.56 -3.91 0.28
C LEU A 107 8.55 -2.95 1.49
N LEU A 108 7.37 -2.57 1.98
CA LEU A 108 7.23 -1.76 3.19
C LEU A 108 7.65 -2.52 4.45
N GLN A 109 7.38 -3.83 4.51
CA GLN A 109 7.81 -4.67 5.63
C GLN A 109 9.33 -4.78 5.70
N GLU A 110 9.99 -4.99 4.57
CA GLU A 110 11.46 -5.00 4.51
C GLU A 110 12.05 -3.62 4.83
N ALA A 111 11.43 -2.54 4.33
CA ALA A 111 11.85 -1.18 4.66
C ALA A 111 11.74 -0.88 6.16
N LYS A 112 10.73 -1.44 6.85
CA LYS A 112 10.54 -1.27 8.30
C LYS A 112 11.76 -1.73 9.08
N ASN A 113 12.36 -2.86 8.72
CA ASN A 113 13.55 -3.40 9.38
C ASN A 113 14.71 -2.38 9.36
N PHE A 114 15.00 -1.80 8.19
CA PHE A 114 16.04 -0.78 8.06
C PHE A 114 15.72 0.52 8.82
N ILE A 115 14.44 0.91 8.84
CA ILE A 115 13.99 2.09 9.61
C ILE A 115 14.19 1.86 11.11
N GLU A 116 13.92 0.65 11.60
CA GLU A 116 14.13 0.26 13.00
C GLU A 116 15.61 0.24 13.38
N GLU A 117 16.51 -0.07 12.44
CA GLU A 117 17.96 0.06 12.59
C GLU A 117 18.46 1.51 12.51
N GLY A 118 17.59 2.47 12.20
CA GLY A 118 17.91 3.89 12.16
C GLY A 118 18.36 4.40 10.79
N MET A 119 18.17 3.63 9.72
CA MET A 119 18.44 4.09 8.37
C MET A 119 17.50 5.22 7.96
N ALA A 120 18.04 6.25 7.31
CA ALA A 120 17.23 7.34 6.78
C ALA A 120 16.31 6.84 5.65
N PRO A 121 14.98 7.10 5.69
CA PRO A 121 14.04 6.62 4.68
C PRO A 121 14.41 7.01 3.25
N GLN A 122 15.06 8.15 3.06
CA GLN A 122 15.50 8.64 1.75
C GLN A 122 16.50 7.67 1.08
N ILE A 123 17.38 7.03 1.86
CA ILE A 123 18.36 6.06 1.37
C ILE A 123 17.63 4.80 0.89
N ILE A 124 16.65 4.33 1.66
CA ILE A 124 15.82 3.16 1.31
C ILE A 124 15.08 3.43 -0.01
N VAL A 125 14.45 4.61 -0.14
CA VAL A 125 13.74 5.00 -1.36
C VAL A 125 14.69 5.06 -2.57
N GLN A 126 15.91 5.58 -2.40
CA GLN A 126 16.92 5.58 -3.47
C GLN A 126 17.31 4.16 -3.88
N GLY A 127 17.55 3.27 -2.91
CA GLY A 127 17.85 1.86 -3.16
C GLY A 127 16.73 1.15 -3.90
N LEU A 128 15.47 1.34 -3.48
CA LEU A 128 14.29 0.75 -4.13
C LEU A 128 14.10 1.25 -5.57
N ARG A 129 14.39 2.54 -5.85
CA ARG A 129 14.34 3.07 -7.21
C ARG A 129 15.39 2.42 -8.11
N ALA A 130 16.63 2.32 -7.64
CA ALA A 130 17.70 1.65 -8.38
C ALA A 130 17.37 0.15 -8.62
N ALA A 131 16.82 -0.53 -7.61
CA ALA A 131 16.40 -1.93 -7.74
C ALA A 131 15.27 -2.11 -8.76
N ARG A 132 14.29 -1.18 -8.79
CA ARG A 132 13.21 -1.19 -9.77
C ARG A 132 13.75 -1.04 -11.20
N ASP A 133 14.67 -0.11 -11.44
CA ASP A 133 15.22 0.09 -12.78
C ASP A 133 15.97 -1.17 -13.28
N LEU A 134 16.74 -1.82 -12.39
CA LEU A 134 17.41 -3.09 -12.69
C LEU A 134 16.42 -4.24 -12.94
N ALA A 135 15.34 -4.31 -12.14
CA ALA A 135 14.31 -5.32 -12.30
C ALA A 135 13.58 -5.18 -13.65
N LEU A 136 13.27 -3.95 -14.07
CA LEU A 136 12.66 -3.67 -15.37
C LEU A 136 13.58 -4.06 -16.52
N GLN A 137 14.87 -3.70 -16.43
CA GLN A 137 15.86 -4.15 -17.42
C GLN A 137 15.89 -5.68 -17.51
N ARG A 138 15.87 -6.37 -16.37
CA ARG A 138 15.90 -7.83 -16.36
C ARG A 138 14.65 -8.45 -16.97
N ILE A 139 13.48 -7.87 -16.73
CA ILE A 139 12.22 -8.29 -17.37
C ILE A 139 12.32 -8.15 -18.90
N ASP A 140 12.90 -7.04 -19.38
CA ASP A 140 13.11 -6.82 -20.80
C ASP A 140 14.08 -7.81 -21.46
N GLU A 141 15.08 -8.29 -20.73
CA GLU A 141 16.03 -9.30 -21.22
C GLU A 141 15.41 -10.70 -21.33
N VAL A 142 14.45 -11.03 -20.45
CA VAL A 142 13.84 -12.37 -20.40
C VAL A 142 12.49 -12.46 -21.11
N LYS A 143 11.95 -11.33 -21.60
CA LYS A 143 10.68 -11.33 -22.32
C LYS A 143 10.76 -12.16 -23.59
N ILE A 144 9.73 -12.94 -23.86
CA ILE A 144 9.61 -13.76 -25.06
C ILE A 144 8.56 -13.11 -25.95
N SER A 145 8.94 -12.73 -27.18
CA SER A 145 7.99 -12.22 -28.18
C SER A 145 7.16 -13.38 -28.72
N LEU A 146 5.84 -13.27 -28.63
CA LEU A 146 4.91 -14.25 -29.19
C LEU A 146 4.59 -13.98 -30.67
N ALA A 147 5.04 -12.85 -31.23
CA ALA A 147 4.77 -12.48 -32.62
C ALA A 147 5.43 -13.41 -33.65
N ASP A 148 6.48 -14.14 -33.24
CA ASP A 148 7.25 -15.04 -34.13
C ASP A 148 6.80 -16.50 -34.03
N GLN A 149 5.81 -16.82 -33.18
CA GLN A 149 5.25 -18.16 -33.08
C GLN A 149 3.99 -18.24 -33.94
N SER A 150 4.14 -18.79 -35.14
CA SER A 150 3.01 -19.15 -36.00
C SER A 150 2.12 -20.17 -35.26
N PRO A 151 0.79 -20.00 -35.25
CA PRO A 151 -0.10 -21.02 -34.71
C PRO A 151 -0.05 -22.24 -35.64
N GLU A 152 0.54 -23.34 -35.16
CA GLU A 152 0.30 -24.68 -35.70
C GLU A 152 -1.10 -25.17 -35.28
#